data_AF-A0A3B0ZRA3-F1
#
_entry.id   AF-A0A3B0ZRA3-F1
#
_cell.length_a   1.000
_cell.length_b   1.000
_cell.length_c   1.000
_cell.angle_alpha   90.00
_cell.angle_beta   90.00
_cell.angle_gamma   90.00
#
_symmetry.space_group_name_H-M   'P 1'
#
loop_
_entity.id
_entity.type
_entity.pdbx_description
1 polymer ?
#
loop_
_entity_poly.entity_id
_entity_poly.type
_entity_poly.pdbx_seq_one_letter_code
_entity_poly.pdbx_strand_id
1 'polypeptide(L)'
;DLAGYRNGPVYIRGSKHVPPASEQLMDCMTALKEYIVEEESFAVKAILGHLFMGYIHPFPDGNGRTARFLMNFLFIVGGYRWVVIKQEARARYLDALEAASVGKDIVPFVAFILETIEAPE
;
A
#
# COMPACT_ATOMS: atom_id res chain seq x y z
N ASP A 1 -8.44 -10.64 -19.87
CA ASP A 1 -8.87 -9.24 -19.92
C ASP A 1 -8.24 -8.53 -18.72
N LEU A 2 -7.50 -7.44 -18.93
CA LEU A 2 -6.74 -6.73 -17.88
C LEU A 2 -7.61 -5.69 -17.13
N ALA A 3 -8.86 -5.54 -17.53
CA ALA A 3 -9.79 -4.60 -16.94
C ALA A 3 -10.53 -5.23 -15.75
N GLY A 4 -10.49 -4.55 -14.60
CA GLY A 4 -11.27 -4.89 -13.41
C GLY A 4 -10.48 -5.61 -12.32
N TYR A 5 -11.19 -5.91 -11.23
CA TYR A 5 -10.63 -6.68 -10.12
C TYR A 5 -10.41 -8.13 -10.50
N ARG A 6 -9.46 -8.79 -9.82
CA ARG A 6 -9.23 -10.22 -9.99
C ARG A 6 -10.49 -11.01 -9.59
N ASN A 7 -10.70 -12.12 -10.28
CA ASN A 7 -11.82 -13.05 -10.09
C ASN A 7 -11.36 -14.40 -9.53
N GLY A 8 -10.15 -14.47 -8.97
CA GLY A 8 -9.59 -15.67 -8.38
C GLY A 8 -8.46 -15.37 -7.38
N PRO A 9 -7.82 -16.42 -6.85
CA PRO A 9 -6.73 -16.28 -5.91
C PRO A 9 -5.49 -15.67 -6.57
N VAL A 10 -4.75 -14.88 -5.80
CA VAL A 10 -3.44 -14.33 -6.18
C VAL A 10 -2.49 -14.47 -5.00
N TYR A 11 -1.19 -14.49 -5.29
CA TYR A 11 -0.14 -14.61 -4.28
C TYR A 11 0.93 -13.57 -4.52
N ILE A 12 1.44 -13.00 -3.43
CA ILE A 12 2.50 -11.99 -3.49
C ILE A 12 3.84 -12.71 -3.40
N ARG A 13 4.62 -12.67 -4.50
CA ARG A 13 5.93 -13.32 -4.55
C ARG A 13 6.84 -12.76 -3.46
N GLY A 14 7.34 -13.64 -2.60
CA GLY A 14 8.29 -13.30 -1.52
C GLY A 14 7.63 -12.85 -0.22
N SER A 15 6.30 -12.90 -0.12
CA SER A 15 5.55 -12.61 1.10
C SER A 15 4.81 -13.86 1.59
N LYS A 16 4.63 -14.01 2.91
CA LYS A 16 3.76 -15.03 3.49
C LYS A 16 2.31 -14.56 3.59
N HIS A 17 2.04 -13.29 3.28
CA HIS A 17 0.70 -12.74 3.25
C HIS A 17 -0.10 -13.36 2.10
N VAL A 18 -1.31 -13.80 2.42
CA VAL A 18 -2.30 -14.26 1.45
C VAL A 18 -3.39 -13.18 1.38
N PRO A 19 -3.55 -12.50 0.23
CA PRO A 19 -4.60 -11.51 0.05
C PRO A 19 -6.01 -12.10 0.31
N PRO A 20 -7.00 -11.26 0.64
CA PRO A 20 -8.39 -11.68 0.85
C PRO A 20 -8.94 -12.52 -0.32
N ALA A 21 -9.99 -13.31 -0.09
CA ALA A 21 -10.62 -14.05 -1.18
C ALA A 21 -11.25 -13.08 -2.20
N SER A 22 -11.38 -13.49 -3.47
CA SER A 22 -11.95 -12.63 -4.54
C SER A 22 -13.37 -12.17 -4.22
N GLU A 23 -14.12 -12.99 -3.48
CA GLU A 23 -15.48 -12.76 -3.04
C GLU A 23 -15.57 -11.62 -2.01
N GLN A 24 -14.47 -11.34 -1.30
CA GLN A 24 -14.38 -10.31 -0.26
C GLN A 24 -13.82 -8.98 -0.80
N LEU A 25 -13.36 -8.95 -2.06
CA LEU A 25 -12.66 -7.79 -2.62
C LEU A 25 -13.50 -6.52 -2.59
N MET A 26 -14.78 -6.61 -2.98
CA MET A 26 -15.65 -5.43 -3.02
C MET A 26 -15.85 -4.83 -1.63
N ASP A 27 -16.02 -5.67 -0.62
CA ASP A 27 -16.18 -5.23 0.78
C ASP A 27 -14.89 -4.58 1.28
N CYS A 28 -13.72 -5.22 1.05
CA CYS A 28 -12.44 -4.66 1.44
C CYS A 28 -12.14 -3.33 0.74
N MET A 29 -12.43 -3.21 -0.56
CA MET A 29 -12.21 -1.97 -1.32
C MET A 29 -13.17 -0.86 -0.89
N THR A 30 -14.41 -1.20 -0.53
CA THR A 30 -15.38 -0.26 0.03
C THR A 30 -14.91 0.26 1.38
N ALA A 31 -14.51 -0.64 2.29
CA ALA A 31 -13.96 -0.26 3.59
C ALA A 31 -12.71 0.62 3.45
N LEU A 32 -11.78 0.26 2.56
CA LEU A 32 -10.58 1.07 2.30
C LEU A 32 -10.94 2.49 1.84
N LYS A 33 -11.91 2.61 0.92
CA LYS A 33 -12.39 3.93 0.46
C LYS A 33 -12.97 4.74 1.63
N GLU A 34 -13.84 4.14 2.43
CA GLU A 34 -14.50 4.79 3.57
C GLU A 34 -13.45 5.31 4.57
N TYR A 35 -12.51 4.47 5.00
CA TYR A 35 -11.46 4.89 5.94
C TYR A 35 -10.52 5.96 5.36
N ILE A 36 -10.25 5.98 4.05
CA ILE A 36 -9.46 7.06 3.43
C ILE A 36 -10.22 8.40 3.46
N VAL A 37 -11.54 8.35 3.27
CA VAL A 37 -12.40 9.54 3.28
C VAL A 37 -12.59 10.08 4.70
N GLU A 38 -12.77 9.20 5.69
CA GLU A 38 -12.99 9.57 7.09
C GLU A 38 -11.72 10.06 7.81
N GLU A 39 -10.54 9.56 7.44
CA GLU A 39 -9.28 9.98 8.05
C GLU A 39 -8.95 11.44 7.68
N GLU A 40 -8.71 12.30 8.67
CA GLU A 40 -8.40 13.72 8.45
C GLU A 40 -6.95 13.93 8.00
N SER A 41 -6.01 13.18 8.58
CA SER A 41 -4.59 13.33 8.31
C SER A 41 -4.20 12.76 6.95
N PHE A 42 -3.77 13.64 6.04
CA PHE A 42 -3.28 13.22 4.72
C PHE A 42 -2.07 12.28 4.79
N ALA A 43 -1.21 12.43 5.81
CA ALA A 43 -0.09 11.52 6.01
C ALA A 43 -0.57 10.11 6.39
N VAL A 44 -1.55 10.02 7.31
CA VAL A 44 -2.10 8.73 7.76
C VAL A 44 -2.81 8.02 6.61
N LYS A 45 -3.70 8.70 5.89
CA LYS A 45 -4.41 8.08 4.75
C LYS A 45 -3.46 7.68 3.62
N ALA A 46 -2.37 8.41 3.37
CA ALA A 46 -1.37 8.03 2.37
C ALA A 46 -0.67 6.72 2.74
N ILE A 47 -0.18 6.62 3.97
CA ILE A 47 0.55 5.45 4.48
C ILE A 47 -0.37 4.24 4.59
N LEU A 48 -1.55 4.38 5.20
CA LEU A 48 -2.51 3.28 5.35
C LEU A 48 -3.14 2.91 4.00
N GLY A 49 -3.46 3.89 3.16
CA GLY A 49 -3.97 3.66 1.80
C GLY A 49 -3.00 2.84 0.95
N HIS A 50 -1.70 3.15 1.03
CA HIS A 50 -0.67 2.34 0.41
C HIS A 50 -0.67 0.90 0.93
N LEU A 51 -0.55 0.74 2.25
CA LEU A 51 -0.44 -0.56 2.90
C LEU A 51 -1.63 -1.45 2.55
N PHE A 52 -2.85 -0.93 2.70
CA PHE A 52 -4.06 -1.70 2.48
C PHE A 52 -4.36 -1.96 1.00
N MET A 53 -4.00 -1.05 0.08
CA MET A 53 -4.06 -1.35 -1.36
C MET A 53 -3.15 -2.54 -1.71
N GLY A 54 -1.94 -2.59 -1.12
CA GLY A 54 -1.02 -3.71 -1.26
C GLY A 54 -1.53 -5.00 -0.61
N TYR A 55 -2.15 -4.89 0.58
CA TYR A 55 -2.70 -5.98 1.37
C TYR A 55 -3.90 -6.66 0.70
N ILE A 56 -4.84 -5.88 0.16
CA ILE A 56 -6.05 -6.36 -0.53
C ILE A 56 -5.68 -7.00 -1.87
N HIS A 57 -4.66 -6.44 -2.54
CA HIS A 57 -4.13 -6.92 -3.83
C HIS A 57 -5.24 -7.12 -4.89
N PRO A 58 -6.02 -6.07 -5.21
CA PRO A 58 -7.28 -6.21 -5.94
C PRO A 58 -7.11 -6.56 -7.43
N PHE A 59 -5.93 -6.37 -8.02
CA PHE A 59 -5.70 -6.58 -9.45
C PHE A 59 -4.85 -7.82 -9.73
N PRO A 60 -4.94 -8.41 -10.95
CA PRO A 60 -4.04 -9.49 -11.37
C PRO A 60 -2.56 -9.07 -11.44
N ASP A 61 -2.29 -7.81 -11.79
CA ASP A 61 -0.97 -7.18 -11.80
C ASP A 61 -1.12 -5.67 -11.52
N GLY A 62 -0.04 -5.00 -11.14
CA GLY A 62 -0.01 -3.55 -10.98
C GLY A 62 -0.31 -3.04 -9.57
N ASN A 63 -0.60 -3.93 -8.61
CA ASN A 63 -0.96 -3.55 -7.24
C ASN A 63 0.10 -2.67 -6.58
N GLY A 64 1.38 -3.04 -6.65
CA GLY A 64 2.45 -2.22 -6.06
C GLY A 64 2.62 -0.86 -6.73
N ARG A 65 2.39 -0.76 -8.04
CA ARG A 65 2.42 0.53 -8.78
C ARG A 65 1.24 1.40 -8.34
N THR A 66 0.06 0.82 -8.23
CA THR A 66 -1.17 1.49 -7.80
C THR A 66 -1.10 1.96 -6.35
N ALA A 67 -0.57 1.13 -5.44
CA ALA A 67 -0.39 1.48 -4.03
C ALA A 67 0.54 2.70 -3.86
N ARG A 68 1.70 2.70 -4.54
CA ARG A 68 2.63 3.86 -4.52
C ARG A 68 2.03 5.10 -5.17
N PHE A 69 1.26 4.94 -6.24
CA PHE A 69 0.57 6.06 -6.87
C PHE A 69 -0.47 6.67 -5.93
N LEU A 70 -1.31 5.86 -5.30
CA LEU A 70 -2.31 6.31 -4.32
C LEU A 70 -1.65 7.03 -3.14
N MET A 71 -0.57 6.46 -2.60
CA MET A 71 0.23 7.08 -1.53
C MET A 71 0.66 8.49 -1.90
N ASN A 72 1.30 8.62 -3.07
CA ASN A 72 1.84 9.90 -3.53
C ASN A 72 0.74 10.89 -3.91
N PHE A 73 -0.37 10.43 -4.49
CA PHE A 73 -1.53 11.27 -4.73
C PHE A 73 -2.04 11.89 -3.42
N LEU A 74 -2.23 11.07 -2.38
CA LEU A 74 -2.71 11.56 -1.08
C LEU A 74 -1.68 12.46 -0.40
N PHE A 75 -0.39 12.16 -0.47
CA PHE A 75 0.66 13.05 0.01
C PHE A 75 0.63 14.42 -0.68
N ILE A 76 0.53 14.46 -2.01
CA ILE A 76 0.50 15.72 -2.77
C ILE A 76 -0.74 16.55 -2.43
N VAL A 77 -1.92 15.92 -2.32
CA VAL A 77 -3.14 16.62 -1.90
C VAL A 77 -2.98 17.19 -0.48
N GLY A 78 -2.25 16.50 0.40
CA GLY A 78 -1.92 16.97 1.75
C GLY A 78 -0.77 17.97 1.87
N GLY A 79 -0.16 18.39 0.75
CA GLY A 79 0.98 19.31 0.76
C GLY A 79 2.33 18.68 1.10
N TYR A 80 2.44 17.34 1.08
CA TYR A 80 3.68 16.61 1.28
C TYR A 80 4.43 16.40 -0.04
N ARG A 81 5.74 16.14 0.05
CA ARG A 81 6.59 15.85 -1.12
C ARG A 81 6.26 14.49 -1.72
N TRP A 82 6.53 14.35 -3.03
CA TRP A 82 6.47 13.07 -3.72
C TRP A 82 7.57 12.13 -3.22
N VAL A 83 7.21 10.89 -2.89
CA VAL A 83 8.10 9.87 -2.36
C VAL A 83 8.48 8.87 -3.45
N VAL A 84 9.79 8.68 -3.65
CA VAL A 84 10.34 7.68 -4.58
C VAL A 84 11.05 6.58 -3.79
N ILE A 85 10.49 5.37 -3.83
CA ILE A 85 11.14 4.18 -3.29
C ILE A 85 12.20 3.73 -4.29
N LYS A 86 13.47 4.07 -4.00
CA LYS A 86 14.63 3.75 -4.86
C LYS A 86 14.85 2.22 -4.91
N GLN A 87 15.40 1.73 -6.02
CA GLN A 87 15.55 0.29 -6.27
C GLN A 87 16.47 -0.39 -5.24
N GLU A 88 17.47 0.35 -4.74
CA GLU A 88 18.44 -0.09 -3.73
C GLU A 88 17.75 -0.35 -2.38
N ALA A 89 16.66 0.37 -2.10
CA ALA A 89 15.88 0.25 -0.87
C ALA A 89 14.78 -0.82 -0.95
N ARG A 90 14.62 -1.50 -2.12
CA ARG A 90 13.51 -2.42 -2.39
C ARG A 90 13.42 -3.55 -1.37
N ALA A 91 14.54 -4.13 -0.96
CA ALA A 91 14.54 -5.23 0.02
C ALA A 91 13.95 -4.76 1.36
N ARG A 92 14.50 -3.67 1.91
CA ARG A 92 14.02 -3.05 3.17
C ARG A 92 12.54 -2.66 3.11
N TYR A 93 12.09 -2.12 1.99
CA TYR A 93 10.68 -1.80 1.76
C TYR A 93 9.78 -3.04 1.83
N LEU A 94 10.18 -4.15 1.19
CA LEU A 94 9.39 -5.38 1.20
C LEU A 94 9.40 -6.05 2.58
N ASP A 95 10.53 -6.02 3.29
CA ASP A 95 10.63 -6.53 4.67
C ASP A 95 9.72 -5.74 5.61
N ALA A 96 9.66 -4.42 5.45
CA ALA A 96 8.77 -3.56 6.22
C ALA A 96 7.29 -3.82 5.92
N LEU A 97 6.93 -4.10 4.65
CA LEU A 97 5.58 -4.53 4.30
C LEU A 97 5.23 -5.90 4.89
N GLU A 98 6.15 -6.86 4.87
CA GLU A 98 5.95 -8.19 5.47
C GLU A 98 5.73 -8.08 6.98
N ALA A 99 6.50 -7.23 7.67
CA ALA A 99 6.30 -6.95 9.09
C ALA A 99 4.89 -6.40 9.36
N ALA A 100 4.39 -5.51 8.51
CA ALA A 100 3.05 -4.95 8.63
C ALA A 100 1.95 -5.98 8.32
N SER A 101 2.04 -6.70 7.20
CA SER A 101 0.98 -7.59 6.74
C SER A 101 0.91 -8.92 7.49
N VAL A 102 2.06 -9.46 7.91
CA VAL A 102 2.17 -10.78 8.56
C VAL A 102 2.47 -10.62 10.05
N GLY A 103 3.45 -9.78 10.39
CA GLY A 103 3.85 -9.52 11.77
C GLY A 103 2.88 -8.62 12.55
N LYS A 104 1.95 -7.95 11.86
CA LYS A 104 1.04 -6.94 12.43
C LYS A 104 1.79 -5.78 13.09
N ASP A 105 3.02 -5.53 12.66
CA ASP A 105 3.84 -4.42 13.10
C ASP A 105 4.03 -3.45 11.94
N ILE A 106 3.26 -2.36 11.97
CA ILE A 106 3.32 -1.32 10.94
C ILE A 106 4.52 -0.38 11.12
N VAL A 107 5.14 -0.36 12.30
CA VAL A 107 6.15 0.65 12.65
C VAL A 107 7.33 0.68 11.66
N PRO A 108 7.91 -0.46 11.23
CA PRO A 108 8.98 -0.46 10.23
C PRO A 108 8.57 0.18 8.91
N PHE A 109 7.33 -0.02 8.48
CA PHE A 109 6.83 0.55 7.24
C PHE A 109 6.62 2.07 7.35
N VAL A 110 6.07 2.55 8.46
CA VAL A 110 5.94 4.00 8.71
C VAL A 110 7.32 4.66 8.73
N ALA A 111 8.26 4.10 9.50
CA ALA A 111 9.62 4.62 9.62
C ALA A 111 10.32 4.68 8.24
N PHE A 112 10.20 3.62 7.44
CA PHE A 112 10.75 3.57 6.09
C PHE A 112 10.23 4.72 5.20
N ILE A 113 8.93 5.00 5.24
CA ILE A 113 8.34 6.07 4.42
C ILE A 113 8.78 7.45 4.92
N LEU A 114 8.82 7.69 6.23
CA LEU A 114 9.28 8.96 6.81
C LEU A 114 10.73 9.26 6.43
N GLU A 115 11.63 8.28 6.55
CA GLU A 115 13.02 8.40 6.10
C GLU A 115 13.12 8.79 4.62
N THR A 116 12.21 8.26 3.79
CA THR A 116 12.20 8.54 2.35
C THR A 116 11.68 9.95 2.04
N ILE A 117 10.78 10.50 2.87
CA ILE A 117 10.28 11.89 2.76
C ILE A 117 11.38 12.89 3.14
N GLU A 118 12.17 12.58 4.17
CA GLU A 118 13.22 13.45 4.71
C GLU A 118 14.53 13.41 3.90
N ALA A 119 14.73 12.39 3.06
CA ALA A 119 15.93 12.25 2.26
C ALA A 119 16.11 13.43 1.26
N PRO A 120 17.31 14.02 1.17
CA PRO A 120 17.65 14.94 0.08
C PRO A 120 17.65 14.18 -1.26
N GLU A 121 17.38 14.90 -2.35
CA GLU A 121 17.25 14.33 -3.71
C GLU A 121 18.50 13.56 -4.17
#